data_AF-A0A522LWD5-F1
#
_entry.id   AF-A0A522LWD5-F1
#
_cell.length_a   1.000
_cell.length_b   1.000
_cell.length_c   1.000
_cell.angle_alpha   90.00
_cell.angle_beta   90.00
_cell.angle_gamma   90.00
#
_symmetry.space_group_name_H-M   'P 1'
#
loop_
_entity.id
_entity.type
_entity.pdbx_description
1 polymer ?
#
loop_
_entity_poly.entity_id
_entity_poly.type
_entity_poly.pdbx_seq_one_letter_code
_entity_poly.pdbx_strand_id
1 'polypeptide(L)'
;MATDSHNGRGDGKGEKLLYCSFCGKSQHEVRKLIAGPSVFVCDECVELCNDIIREEVQEEKNAAQAKKKFPTPREINQILDEYVIGQTNAKKVLSVAVYNHYKRIE
;
A
#
# COMPACT_ATOMS: atom_id res chain seq x y z
N MET A 1 -7.56 0.33 -27.73
CA MET A 1 -7.50 -1.14 -27.59
C MET A 1 -6.52 -1.65 -28.63
N ALA A 2 -5.23 -1.74 -28.27
CA ALA A 2 -4.20 -2.22 -29.17
C ALA A 2 -4.01 -3.72 -28.94
N THR A 3 -4.54 -4.53 -29.85
CA THR A 3 -4.21 -5.95 -29.96
C THR A 3 -2.92 -6.06 -30.76
N ASP A 4 -1.79 -6.17 -30.08
CA ASP A 4 -0.50 -6.32 -30.74
C ASP A 4 -0.38 -7.71 -31.36
N SER A 5 -0.13 -7.71 -32.66
CA SER A 5 -0.06 -8.90 -33.51
C SER A 5 1.38 -9.39 -33.52
N HIS A 6 1.71 -10.41 -32.75
CA HIS A 6 3.01 -11.08 -32.85
C HIS A 6 2.93 -12.29 -33.80
N ASN A 7 3.34 -12.03 -35.04
CA ASN A 7 3.69 -12.99 -36.07
C ASN A 7 5.08 -13.60 -35.74
N GLY A 8 5.12 -14.91 -35.45
CA GLY A 8 6.35 -15.68 -35.30
C GLY A 8 6.35 -16.88 -36.24
N ARG A 9 7.20 -16.84 -37.27
CA ARG A 9 7.58 -17.99 -38.12
C ARG A 9 8.54 -18.89 -37.33
N GLY A 10 8.35 -20.21 -37.35
CA GLY A 10 9.36 -21.15 -36.84
C GLY A 10 8.82 -22.57 -36.59
N ASP A 11 9.33 -23.51 -37.38
CA ASP A 11 9.05 -24.94 -37.45
C ASP A 11 9.48 -25.77 -36.20
N GLY A 12 8.74 -26.86 -35.93
CA GLY A 12 9.28 -28.08 -35.31
C GLY A 12 8.94 -28.37 -33.84
N LYS A 13 8.10 -29.40 -33.62
CA LYS A 13 7.80 -30.10 -32.34
C LYS A 13 7.11 -29.30 -31.22
N GLY A 14 5.80 -29.13 -31.36
CA GLY A 14 4.80 -29.71 -30.44
C GLY A 14 4.76 -29.35 -28.94
N GLU A 15 5.50 -28.36 -28.45
CA GLU A 15 5.33 -27.84 -27.09
C GLU A 15 4.53 -26.53 -27.16
N LYS A 16 3.29 -26.54 -26.67
CA LYS A 16 2.46 -25.32 -26.61
C LYS A 16 3.21 -24.27 -25.79
N LEU A 17 3.70 -23.23 -26.45
CA LEU A 17 4.27 -22.07 -25.78
C LEU A 17 3.25 -21.51 -24.78
N LEU A 18 3.63 -21.50 -23.52
CA LEU A 18 2.81 -20.95 -22.44
C LEU A 18 3.11 -19.46 -22.30
N TYR A 19 2.06 -18.68 -22.07
CA TYR A 19 2.14 -17.22 -21.96
C TYR A 19 1.57 -16.77 -20.62
N CYS A 20 2.22 -15.79 -20.00
CA CYS A 20 1.72 -15.14 -18.79
C CYS A 20 0.41 -14.41 -19.10
N SER A 21 -0.63 -14.67 -18.32
CA SER A 21 -1.96 -14.06 -18.49
C SER A 21 -2.00 -12.57 -18.10
N PHE A 22 -0.97 -12.06 -17.41
CA PHE A 22 -0.90 -10.67 -16.95
C PHE A 22 -0.10 -9.78 -17.91
N CYS A 23 1.10 -10.21 -18.32
CA CYS A 23 2.00 -9.42 -19.17
C CYS A 23 2.12 -9.92 -20.62
N GLY A 24 1.58 -11.10 -20.94
CA GLY A 24 1.63 -11.68 -22.28
C GLY A 24 2.99 -12.28 -22.69
N LYS A 25 4.02 -12.19 -21.84
CA LYS A 25 5.35 -12.77 -22.12
C LYS A 25 5.29 -14.29 -22.20
N SER A 26 6.06 -14.86 -23.12
CA SER A 26 6.23 -16.31 -23.27
C SER A 26 7.10 -16.91 -22.16
N GLN A 27 7.00 -18.22 -21.96
CA GLN A 27 7.81 -18.98 -21.00
C GLN A 27 9.33 -18.79 -21.18
N HIS A 28 9.80 -18.45 -22.39
CA HIS A 28 11.21 -18.25 -22.69
C HIS A 28 11.71 -16.84 -22.36
N GLU A 29 10.79 -15.88 -22.22
CA GLU A 29 11.11 -14.48 -21.92
C GLU A 29 11.15 -14.18 -20.42
N VAL A 30 10.72 -15.13 -19.59
CA VAL A 30 10.64 -14.98 -18.13
C VAL A 30 11.48 -16.06 -17.46
N ARG A 31 12.05 -15.76 -16.29
CA ARG A 31 12.89 -16.72 -15.57
C ARG A 31 12.07 -17.86 -14.99
N LYS A 32 10.84 -17.57 -14.52
CA LYS A 32 9.89 -18.58 -14.05
C LYS A 32 8.48 -18.26 -14.52
N LEU A 33 7.77 -19.30 -14.96
CA LEU A 33 6.34 -19.25 -15.26
C LEU A 33 5.64 -20.29 -14.38
N ILE A 34 4.68 -19.83 -13.58
CA ILE A 34 3.88 -20.65 -12.67
C ILE A 34 2.57 -20.99 -13.38
N ALA A 35 2.27 -22.29 -13.50
CA ALA A 35 1.06 -22.80 -14.14
C ALA A 35 -0.01 -23.15 -13.11
N GLY A 36 -1.19 -22.54 -13.24
CA GLY A 36 -2.43 -22.95 -12.57
C GLY A 36 -3.38 -23.70 -13.52
N PRO A 37 -4.54 -24.18 -13.03
CA PRO A 37 -5.49 -24.95 -13.83
C PRO A 37 -6.01 -24.25 -15.10
N SER A 38 -6.04 -22.92 -15.11
CA SER A 38 -6.55 -22.14 -16.26
C SER A 38 -5.85 -20.78 -16.44
N VAL A 39 -4.76 -20.53 -15.70
CA VAL A 39 -4.06 -19.24 -15.68
C VAL A 39 -2.57 -19.47 -15.50
N PHE A 40 -1.75 -18.61 -16.08
CA PHE A 40 -0.30 -18.65 -15.94
C PHE A 40 0.21 -17.28 -15.49
N VAL A 41 1.17 -17.26 -14.56
CA VAL A 41 1.75 -16.02 -14.02
C VAL A 41 3.27 -16.14 -13.98
N CYS A 42 4.01 -15.11 -14.40
CA CYS A 42 5.48 -15.09 -14.34
C CYS A 42 6.01 -14.48 -13.04
N ASP A 43 7.28 -14.69 -12.74
CA ASP A 43 7.93 -14.15 -11.54
C ASP A 43 7.89 -12.62 -11.49
N GLU A 44 8.09 -11.93 -12.62
CA GLU A 44 8.00 -10.47 -12.69
C GLU A 44 6.61 -9.94 -12.29
N CYS A 45 5.53 -10.58 -12.76
CA CYS A 45 4.17 -10.18 -12.40
C CYS A 45 3.87 -10.46 -10.93
N VAL A 46 4.40 -11.56 -10.37
CA VAL A 46 4.27 -11.83 -8.93
C VAL A 46 4.99 -10.77 -8.11
N GLU A 47 6.19 -10.37 -8.50
CA GLU A 47 6.95 -9.30 -7.84
C GLU A 47 6.20 -7.97 -7.90
N LEU A 48 5.73 -7.57 -9.09
CA LEU A 48 4.94 -6.34 -9.26
C LEU A 48 3.65 -6.36 -8.43
N CYS A 49 2.89 -7.46 -8.46
CA CYS A 49 1.69 -7.58 -7.64
C CYS A 49 2.00 -7.49 -6.14
N ASN A 50 3.09 -8.10 -5.70
CA ASN A 50 3.52 -8.05 -4.31
C ASN A 50 3.96 -6.63 -3.90
N ASP A 51 4.58 -5.87 -4.80
CA ASP A 51 4.96 -4.47 -4.54
C ASP A 51 3.73 -3.57 -4.39
N ILE A 52 2.74 -3.70 -5.28
CA ILE A 52 1.46 -2.98 -5.20
C ILE A 52 0.76 -3.26 -3.86
N ILE A 53 0.65 -4.53 -3.47
CA ILE A 53 0.02 -4.94 -2.20
C ILE A 53 0.79 -4.37 -1.00
N ARG A 54 2.13 -4.35 -1.06
CA ARG A 54 2.95 -3.81 0.04
C ARG A 54 2.81 -2.31 0.18
N GLU A 55 2.69 -1.59 -0.93
CA GLU A 55 2.47 -0.15 -0.93
C GLU A 55 1.14 0.18 -0.25
N GLU A 56 0.04 -0.49 -0.63
CA GLU A 56 -1.28 -0.31 0.01
C GLU A 56 -1.23 -0.56 1.53
N VAL A 57 -0.62 -1.68 1.96
CA VAL A 57 -0.47 -1.99 3.40
C VAL A 57 0.39 -0.95 4.11
N GLN A 58 1.40 -0.39 3.45
CA GLN A 58 2.25 0.65 4.01
C GLN A 58 1.50 1.98 4.11
N GLU A 59 0.68 2.33 3.12
CA GLU A 59 -0.19 3.50 3.16
C GLU A 59 -1.22 3.39 4.30
N GLU A 60 -1.84 2.23 4.48
CA GLU A 60 -2.74 1.97 5.61
C GLU A 60 -2.03 2.11 6.96
N LYS A 61 -0.81 1.56 7.09
CA LYS A 61 0.02 1.73 8.29
C LYS A 61 0.40 3.19 8.51
N ASN A 62 0.78 3.91 7.46
CA ASN A 62 1.12 5.32 7.52
C ASN A 62 -0.09 6.17 7.91
N ALA A 63 -1.28 5.87 7.38
CA ALA A 63 -2.54 6.50 7.78
C ALA A 63 -2.90 6.20 9.24
N ALA A 64 -2.71 4.95 9.69
CA ALA A 64 -2.87 4.58 11.09
C ALA A 64 -1.84 5.25 12.02
N GLN A 65 -0.64 5.54 11.51
CA GLN A 65 0.41 6.25 12.23
C GLN A 65 0.20 7.78 12.20
N ALA A 66 -0.40 8.32 11.15
CA ALA A 66 -0.89 9.70 11.09
C ALA A 66 -2.00 9.94 12.11
N LYS A 67 -2.93 8.98 12.29
CA LYS A 67 -3.91 9.01 13.41
C LYS A 67 -3.26 9.01 14.80
N LYS A 68 -2.00 8.57 14.94
CA LYS A 68 -1.22 8.65 16.18
C LYS A 68 -0.48 9.99 16.36
N LYS A 69 -0.57 10.91 15.39
CA LYS A 69 0.32 12.08 15.29
C LYS A 69 -0.12 13.27 16.15
N PHE A 70 -1.39 13.33 16.56
CA PHE A 70 -1.86 14.38 17.47
C PHE A 70 -1.72 13.94 18.93
N PRO A 71 -1.08 14.76 19.79
CA PRO A 71 -0.86 14.44 21.19
C PRO A 71 -2.19 14.22 21.93
N THR A 72 -2.19 13.27 22.85
CA THR A 72 -3.33 13.00 23.73
C THR A 72 -3.67 14.23 24.58
N PRO A 73 -4.91 14.36 25.09
CA PRO A 73 -5.26 15.46 25.98
C PRO A 73 -4.33 15.58 27.19
N ARG A 74 -3.72 14.48 27.62
CA ARG A 74 -2.78 14.47 28.76
C ARG A 74 -1.45 15.11 28.38
N GLU A 75 -0.91 14.77 27.21
CA GLU A 75 0.32 15.36 26.67
C GLU A 75 0.14 16.84 26.35
N ILE A 76 -1.00 17.24 25.78
CA ILE A 76 -1.33 18.67 25.54
C ILE A 76 -1.34 19.45 26.86
N ASN A 77 -1.94 18.89 27.91
CA ASN A 77 -1.98 19.53 29.22
C ASN A 77 -0.57 19.69 29.81
N GLN A 78 0.27 18.66 29.67
CA GLN A 78 1.65 18.66 30.15
C GLN A 78 2.50 19.71 29.44
N ILE A 79 2.35 19.86 28.12
CA ILE A 79 3.01 20.93 27.36
C ILE A 79 2.51 22.30 27.83
N LEU A 80 1.21 22.45 28.07
CA LEU A 80 0.65 23.70 28.58
C LEU A 80 1.16 24.04 30.00
N ASP A 81 1.50 23.04 30.82
CA ASP A 81 2.10 23.25 32.15
C ASP A 81 3.49 23.89 32.07
N GLU A 82 4.24 23.69 30.98
CA GLU A 82 5.57 24.29 30.77
C GLU A 82 5.50 25.80 30.54
N TYR A 83 4.38 26.32 30.02
CA TYR A 83 4.22 27.73 29.64
C TYR A 83 3.19 28.48 30.49
N VAL A 84 2.20 27.80 31.06
CA VAL A 84 1.08 28.40 31.78
C VAL A 84 1.03 27.88 33.21
N ILE A 85 1.41 28.73 34.17
CA ILE A 85 1.38 28.40 35.60
C ILE A 85 -0.05 28.54 36.15
N GLY A 86 -0.52 27.53 36.89
CA GLY A 86 -1.88 27.53 37.48
C GLY A 86 -2.97 27.11 36.50
N GLN A 87 -4.18 27.67 36.57
CA GLN A 87 -5.28 27.48 35.60
C GLN A 87 -5.58 26.02 35.21
N THR A 88 -5.58 25.11 36.19
CA THR A 88 -5.72 23.66 35.96
C THR A 88 -7.00 23.30 35.21
N ASN A 89 -8.12 23.95 35.53
CA ASN A 89 -9.40 23.67 34.87
C ASN A 89 -9.37 24.12 33.40
N ALA A 90 -8.83 25.31 33.11
CA ALA A 90 -8.76 25.84 31.76
C ALA A 90 -7.85 24.97 30.86
N LYS A 91 -6.68 24.55 31.36
CA LYS A 91 -5.79 23.63 30.64
C LYS A 91 -6.46 22.30 30.34
N LYS A 92 -7.23 21.74 31.28
CA LYS A 92 -7.98 20.49 31.06
C LYS A 92 -9.03 20.65 29.96
N VAL A 93 -9.83 21.71 30.01
CA VAL A 93 -10.87 21.99 29.02
C VAL A 93 -10.26 22.21 27.64
N LEU A 94 -9.21 23.05 27.53
CA LEU A 94 -8.51 23.31 26.28
C LEU A 94 -7.89 22.04 25.69
N SER A 95 -7.23 21.22 26.50
CA SER A 95 -6.58 20.01 26.01
C SER A 95 -7.58 19.03 25.39
N VAL A 96 -8.75 18.86 26.02
CA VAL A 96 -9.81 17.99 25.49
C VAL A 96 -10.47 18.63 24.25
N ALA A 97 -10.73 19.94 24.28
CA ALA A 97 -11.34 20.65 23.16
C ALA A 97 -10.47 20.62 21.90
N VAL A 98 -9.17 20.87 22.04
CA VAL A 98 -8.20 20.84 20.94
C VAL A 98 -8.06 19.43 20.38
N TYR A 99 -7.92 18.42 21.25
CA TYR A 99 -7.86 17.02 20.81
C TYR A 99 -9.12 16.61 20.02
N ASN A 100 -10.30 16.94 20.54
CA ASN A 100 -11.56 16.62 19.87
C ASN A 100 -11.73 17.41 18.55
N HIS A 101 -11.19 18.62 18.46
CA HIS A 101 -11.20 19.41 17.23
C HIS A 101 -10.35 18.75 16.14
N TYR A 102 -9.11 18.36 16.45
CA TYR A 102 -8.25 17.64 15.51
C TYR A 102 -8.86 16.30 15.09
N LYS A 103 -9.41 15.54 16.04
CA LYS A 103 -10.10 14.27 15.77
C LYS A 103 -11.33 14.41 14.85
N ARG A 104 -11.91 15.60 14.73
CA ARG A 104 -13.09 15.86 13.89
C ARG A 104 -12.73 16.38 12.49
N ILE A 105 -11.52 16.90 12.31
CA ILE A 105 -11.04 17.45 11.03
C ILE A 105 -10.37 16.35 10.19
N GLU A 106 -9.77 15.34 10.83
CA GLU A 106 -9.47 14.05 10.20
C GLU A 106 -10.73 13.18 10.00
#